data_AF-A0A7Z9WU49-F1
#
_entry.id   AF-A0A7Z9WU49-F1
#
_cell.length_a   1.000
_cell.length_b   1.000
_cell.length_c   1.000
_cell.angle_alpha   90.00
_cell.angle_beta   90.00
_cell.angle_gamma   90.00
#
_symmetry.space_group_name_H-M   'P 1'
#
loop_
_entity.id
_entity.type
_entity.pdbx_description
1 polymer ?
#
loop_
_entity_poly.entity_id
_entity_poly.type
_entity_poly.pdbx_seq_one_letter_code
_entity_poly.pdbx_strand_id
1 'polypeptide(L)' 'PFHQFSTFDTVTLSGLIYGETVLAKAVKAAGIEWDQKQAHCALYDTLKTAELFCRIVNAHPLCPPTETA' A
#
# COMPACT_ATOMS: atom_id res chain seq x y z
N PRO A 1 -22.09 1.54 -2.17
CA PRO A 1 -21.91 1.90 -0.75
C PRO A 1 -20.58 1.33 -0.21
N PHE A 2 -19.87 2.08 0.64
CA PHE A 2 -18.72 1.55 1.37
C PHE A 2 -19.15 0.64 2.52
N HIS A 3 -18.30 -0.31 2.88
CA HIS A 3 -18.52 -1.12 4.07
C HIS A 3 -18.50 -0.24 5.32
N GLN A 4 -19.40 -0.49 6.28
CA GLN A 4 -19.64 0.45 7.38
C GLN A 4 -18.50 0.51 8.41
N PHE A 5 -17.66 -0.52 8.47
CA PHE A 5 -16.65 -0.65 9.52
C PHE A 5 -15.32 -1.26 9.06
N SER A 6 -15.26 -1.82 7.85
CA SER A 6 -14.05 -2.51 7.38
C SER A 6 -13.29 -1.64 6.42
N THR A 7 -11.98 -1.60 6.61
CA THR A 7 -11.03 -0.93 5.73
C THR A 7 -9.80 -1.81 5.57
N PHE A 8 -9.11 -1.66 4.44
CA PHE A 8 -7.74 -2.10 4.33
C PHE A 8 -6.84 -0.90 4.55
N ASP A 9 -6.26 -0.85 5.75
CA ASP A 9 -5.35 0.20 6.15
C ASP A 9 -3.93 -0.10 5.66
N THR A 10 -3.43 0.74 4.75
CA THR A 10 -2.07 0.61 4.23
C THR A 10 -1.00 0.94 5.26
N VAL A 11 -1.32 1.64 6.36
CA VAL A 11 -0.38 1.84 7.47
C VAL A 11 -0.09 0.50 8.15
N THR A 12 -1.12 -0.27 8.50
CA THR A 12 -0.98 -1.61 9.10
C THR A 12 -0.23 -2.56 8.15
N LEU A 13 -0.60 -2.59 6.86
CA LEU A 13 0.07 -3.43 5.87
C LEU A 13 1.55 -3.04 5.69
N SER A 14 1.86 -1.75 5.61
CA SER A 14 3.24 -1.28 5.46
C SER A 14 4.07 -1.51 6.71
N GLY A 15 3.46 -1.43 7.89
CA GLY A 15 4.12 -1.78 9.15
C GLY A 15 4.54 -3.24 9.17
N LEU A 16 3.71 -4.14 8.66
CA LEU A 16 4.03 -5.57 8.54
C LEU A 16 5.13 -5.85 7.52
N ILE A 17 5.03 -5.27 6.32
CA ILE A 17 5.90 -5.62 5.18
C ILE A 17 7.21 -4.83 5.16
N TYR A 18 7.15 -3.52 5.45
CA TYR A 18 8.27 -2.59 5.32
C TYR A 18 8.77 -2.05 6.67
N GLY A 19 8.10 -2.36 7.79
CA GLY A 19 8.44 -1.80 9.10
C GLY A 19 8.16 -0.30 9.22
N GLU A 20 7.36 0.27 8.31
CA GLU A 20 7.12 1.71 8.20
C GLU A 20 5.63 2.03 8.27
N THR A 21 5.27 3.03 9.08
CA THR A 21 3.87 3.48 9.26
C THR A 21 3.60 4.85 8.64
N VAL A 22 4.64 5.56 8.21
CA VAL A 22 4.52 6.86 7.54
C VAL A 22 4.51 6.63 6.03
N LEU A 23 3.46 7.07 5.33
CA LEU A 23 3.28 6.85 3.88
C LEU A 23 4.55 7.17 3.08
N ALA A 24 5.13 8.35 3.29
CA ALA A 24 6.35 8.80 2.58
C ALA A 24 7.55 7.87 2.78
N LYS A 25 7.67 7.20 3.93
CA LYS A 25 8.74 6.23 4.20
C LYS A 25 8.38 4.87 3.62
N ALA A 26 7.14 4.42 3.78
CA ALA A 26 6.65 3.16 3.25
C ALA A 26 6.77 3.10 1.71
N VAL A 27 6.38 4.15 0.99
CA VAL A 27 6.54 4.20 -0.48
C VAL A 27 8.00 4.16 -0.89
N LYS A 28 8.89 4.88 -0.18
CA LYS A 28 10.33 4.84 -0.44
C LYS A 28 10.92 3.46 -0.18
N ALA A 29 10.53 2.81 0.91
CA ALA A 29 10.94 1.44 1.23
C ALA A 29 10.43 0.42 0.19
N ALA A 30 9.26 0.67 -0.40
CA ALA A 30 8.69 -0.11 -1.49
C ALA A 30 9.32 0.16 -2.88
N GLY A 31 10.28 1.10 -2.96
CA GLY A 31 10.93 1.51 -4.21
C GLY A 31 10.08 2.44 -5.10
N ILE A 32 9.06 3.07 -4.54
CA ILE A 32 8.17 4.01 -5.22
C ILE A 32 8.68 5.44 -5.01
N GLU A 33 8.68 6.24 -6.07
CA GLU A 33 9.08 7.65 -5.99
C GLU A 33 8.11 8.48 -5.14
N TRP A 34 8.67 9.39 -4.34
CA TRP A 34 7.92 10.32 -3.48
C TRP A 34 8.41 11.75 -3.68
N ASP A 35 7.47 12.63 -4.01
CA ASP A 35 7.68 14.07 -4.11
C ASP A 35 7.08 14.77 -2.89
N GLN A 36 7.97 15.26 -2.01
CA GLN A 36 7.57 15.96 -0.79
C GLN A 36 6.74 17.22 -1.06
N LYS A 37 6.90 17.86 -2.23
CA LYS A 37 6.16 19.08 -2.58
C LYS A 37 4.70 18.80 -2.90
N GLN A 38 4.36 17.57 -3.28
CA GLN A 38 3.00 17.13 -3.57
C GLN A 38 2.34 16.41 -2.39
N ALA A 39 3.07 16.20 -1.30
CA ALA A 39 2.52 15.68 -0.06
C ALA A 39 1.33 16.55 0.42
N HIS A 40 0.32 15.91 1.01
CA HIS A 40 -0.93 16.54 1.46
C HIS A 40 -1.91 16.94 0.33
N CYS A 41 -1.58 16.63 -0.93
CA CYS A 41 -2.55 16.63 -2.01
C CYS A 41 -3.32 15.31 -2.00
N ALA A 42 -4.63 15.36 -1.78
CA ALA A 42 -5.47 14.15 -1.71
C ALA A 42 -5.34 13.26 -2.96
N LEU A 43 -5.20 13.86 -4.15
CA LEU A 43 -4.98 13.12 -5.39
C LEU A 43 -3.63 12.38 -5.38
N TYR A 44 -2.55 13.07 -5.03
CA TYR A 44 -1.21 12.49 -5.00
C TYR A 44 -1.09 11.40 -3.95
N ASP A 45 -1.57 11.67 -2.73
CA ASP A 45 -1.54 10.72 -1.62
C ASP A 45 -2.39 9.49 -1.93
N THR A 46 -3.53 9.64 -2.62
CA THR A 46 -4.36 8.51 -3.07
C THR A 46 -3.64 7.66 -4.12
N LEU A 47 -3.01 8.29 -5.12
CA LEU A 47 -2.25 7.58 -6.15
C LEU A 47 -1.09 6.79 -5.54
N LYS A 48 -0.34 7.40 -4.62
CA LYS A 48 0.78 6.74 -3.94
C LYS A 48 0.34 5.65 -2.98
N THR A 49 -0.79 5.84 -2.29
CA THR A 49 -1.39 4.80 -1.45
C THR A 49 -1.86 3.61 -2.28
N ALA A 50 -2.49 3.85 -3.44
CA ALA A 50 -2.93 2.79 -4.34
C ALA A 50 -1.74 2.02 -4.95
N GLU A 51 -0.70 2.72 -5.39
CA GLU A 51 0.54 2.12 -5.89
C GLU A 51 1.18 1.22 -4.83
N LEU A 52 1.28 1.71 -3.59
CA LEU A 52 1.80 0.96 -2.45
C LEU A 52 0.95 -0.28 -2.12
N PHE A 53 -0.38 -0.13 -2.09
CA PHE A 53 -1.29 -1.26 -1.86
C PHE A 53 -1.11 -2.36 -2.91
N CYS A 54 -1.10 -1.98 -4.20
CA CYS A 54 -0.85 -2.90 -5.30
C CYS A 54 0.52 -3.57 -5.17
N ARG A 55 1.57 -2.83 -4.81
CA ARG A 55 2.91 -3.38 -4.63
C ARG A 55 2.96 -4.45 -3.55
N ILE A 56 2.32 -4.21 -2.41
CA ILE A 56 2.22 -5.15 -1.29
C ILE A 56 1.46 -6.41 -1.72
N VAL A 57 0.24 -6.26 -2.25
CA VAL A 57 -0.62 -7.41 -2.60
C VAL A 57 0.01 -8.26 -3.71
N ASN A 58 0.64 -7.63 -4.71
CA ASN A 58 1.29 -8.37 -5.81
C ASN A 58 2.57 -9.11 -5.35
N ALA A 59 3.29 -8.58 -4.36
CA ALA A 59 4.46 -9.25 -3.80
C ALA A 59 4.11 -10.41 -2.84
N HIS A 60 2.89 -10.42 -2.30
CA HIS A 60 2.42 -11.39 -1.32
C HIS A 60 1.06 -11.98 -1.75
N PRO A 61 1.04 -12.90 -2.73
CA PRO A 61 -0.20 -13.55 -3.15
C PRO A 61 -0.86 -14.25 -1.96
N LEU A 62 -2.08 -13.80 -1.61
CA LEU A 62 -2.82 -14.25 -0.43
C LEU A 62 -3.38 -15.68 -0.57
N CYS A 63 -3.24 -16.28 -1.75
CA CYS A 63 -3.51 -17.68 -2.03
C CYS A 63 -2.45 -18.19 -3.00
N PRO A 64 -1.77 -19.33 -2.74
CA PRO A 64 -0.97 -19.98 -3.78
C PRO A 64 -1.89 -20.37 -4.95
N PRO A 65 -1.43 -20.34 -6.21
CA PRO A 65 -2.20 -20.93 -7.30
C PRO A 65 -2.51 -22.38 -6.90
N THR A 66 -3.80 -22.73 -6.83
CA THR A 66 -4.25 -24.12 -6.70
C THR A 66 -3.43 -24.95 -7.66
N GLU A 67 -2.72 -25.97 -7.15
CA GLU A 67 -2.00 -26.93 -7.96
C GLU A 67 -2.89 -27.34 -9.14
N THR A 68 -2.40 -27.10 -10.35
CA THR A 68 -2.92 -27.75 -11.54
C THR A 68 -2.89 -29.26 -11.29
N ALA A 69 -4.07 -29.85 -11.14
CA ALA A 69 -4.26 -31.29 -11.28
C ALA A 69 -3.97 -31.71 -12.73
#